data_AF-A0A1Q7ESH8-F1
#
_entry.id   AF-A0A1Q7ESH8-F1
#
_cell.length_a   1.000
_cell.length_b   1.000
_cell.length_c   1.000
_cell.angle_alpha   90.00
_cell.angle_beta   90.00
_cell.angle_gamma   90.00
#
_symmetry.space_group_name_H-M   'P 1'
#
loop_
_entity.id
_entity.type
_entity.pdbx_description
1 polymer ?
#
loop_
_entity_poly.entity_id
_entity_poly.type
_entity_poly.pdbx_seq_one_letter_code
_entity_poly.pdbx_strand_id
1 'polypeptide(L)'
;MGQVAGKVTRAQYLGDIRAAADHAKQQSWARADRLGGTGFCGGGALRLHFTAEYPGVTAAVPWYGHVKRTYADAPGVDAFSLVDRIKVPGARALR
;
A
#
# COMPACT_ATOMS: atom_id res chain seq x y z
N MET A 1 -12.60 -9.35 14.59
CA MET A 1 -11.78 -8.67 13.57
C MET A 1 -12.57 -7.69 12.70
N GLY A 2 -13.70 -8.08 12.09
CA GLY A 2 -14.48 -7.21 11.20
C GLY A 2 -15.01 -5.90 11.83
N GLN A 3 -15.37 -5.93 13.12
CA GLN A 3 -15.90 -4.74 13.83
C GLN A 3 -14.90 -3.59 14.00
N VAL A 4 -13.59 -3.89 13.96
CA VAL A 4 -12.52 -2.90 14.08
C VAL A 4 -11.93 -2.62 12.70
N ALA A 5 -11.51 -3.67 11.98
CA ALA A 5 -10.89 -3.51 10.66
C ALA A 5 -11.85 -2.92 9.60
N GLY A 6 -13.16 -3.08 9.75
CA GLY A 6 -14.16 -2.49 8.86
C GLY A 6 -14.37 -0.98 9.06
N LYS A 7 -13.91 -0.41 10.19
CA LYS A 7 -14.04 1.02 10.50
C LYS A 7 -12.81 1.84 10.13
N VAL A 8 -11.67 1.17 9.87
CA VAL A 8 -10.43 1.85 9.50
C VAL A 8 -10.53 2.34 8.06
N THR A 9 -10.33 3.63 7.87
CA THR A 9 -10.40 4.30 6.58
C THR A 9 -9.17 4.02 5.73
N ARG A 10 -9.26 4.21 4.40
CA ARG A 10 -8.10 4.16 3.51
C ARG A 10 -7.05 5.18 3.95
N ALA A 11 -7.48 6.40 4.23
CA ALA A 11 -6.59 7.47 4.68
C ALA A 11 -5.83 7.08 5.95
N GLN A 12 -6.49 6.46 6.93
CA GLN A 12 -5.82 5.97 8.14
C GLN A 12 -4.82 4.86 7.83
N TYR A 13 -5.21 3.83 7.07
CA TYR A 13 -4.28 2.77 6.68
C TYR A 13 -3.04 3.31 5.96
N LEU A 14 -3.22 4.20 4.98
CA LEU A 14 -2.10 4.75 4.23
C LEU A 14 -1.25 5.71 5.06
N GLY A 15 -1.88 6.46 5.97
CA GLY A 15 -1.20 7.33 6.93
C GLY A 15 -0.30 6.54 7.89
N ASP A 16 -0.82 5.44 8.45
CA ASP A 16 -0.07 4.57 9.36
C ASP A 16 1.11 3.90 8.63
N ILE A 17 0.90 3.41 7.39
CA ILE A 17 1.98 2.83 6.56
C ILE A 17 3.02 3.91 6.21
N ARG A 18 2.60 5.14 5.92
CA ARG A 18 3.51 6.26 5.66
C ARG A 18 4.34 6.59 6.90
N ALA A 19 3.72 6.72 8.06
CA ALA A 19 4.42 7.00 9.31
C ALA A 19 5.44 5.90 9.63
N ALA A 20 5.09 4.62 9.43
CA ALA A 20 6.01 3.50 9.58
C ALA A 20 7.18 3.58 8.58
N ALA A 21 6.92 3.90 7.31
CA ALA A 21 7.95 4.06 6.29
C ALA A 21 8.90 5.23 6.60
N ASP A 22 8.36 6.37 7.00
CA ASP A 22 9.13 7.57 7.35
C ASP A 22 9.98 7.32 8.61
N HIS A 23 9.43 6.63 9.61
CA HIS A 23 10.19 6.18 10.79
C HIS A 23 11.31 5.21 10.40
N ALA A 24 11.04 4.21 9.55
CA ALA A 24 12.04 3.25 9.10
C ALA A 24 13.20 3.94 8.36
N LYS A 25 12.91 4.96 7.56
CA LYS A 25 13.93 5.75 6.85
C LYS A 25 14.86 6.55 7.76
N GLN A 26 14.46 6.84 8.99
CA GLN A 26 15.28 7.58 9.96
C GLN A 26 16.28 6.68 10.71
N GLN A 27 16.16 5.35 10.57
CA GLN A 27 17.01 4.43 11.30
C GLN A 27 18.41 4.36 10.70
N SER A 28 19.45 4.38 11.54
CA SER A 28 20.86 4.41 11.09
C SER A 28 21.29 3.18 10.28
N TRP A 29 20.62 2.05 10.49
CA TRP A 29 20.84 0.80 9.77
C TRP A 29 20.00 0.69 8.48
N ALA A 30 19.05 1.61 8.27
CA ALA A 30 18.15 1.54 7.14
C ALA A 30 18.71 2.25 5.91
N ARG A 31 18.45 1.65 4.76
CA ARG A 31 18.66 2.29 3.47
C ARG A 31 17.44 3.12 3.09
N ALA A 32 17.47 4.41 3.43
CA ALA A 32 16.34 5.30 3.19
C ALA A 32 15.95 5.42 1.70
N ASP A 33 16.89 5.17 0.79
CA ASP A 33 16.73 5.16 -0.66
C ASP A 33 16.15 3.85 -1.22
N ARG A 34 16.01 2.79 -0.40
CA ARG A 34 15.56 1.45 -0.82
C ARG A 34 14.40 0.91 0.01
N LEU A 35 13.31 1.67 0.10
CA LEU A 35 12.10 1.21 0.77
C LEU A 35 11.36 0.17 -0.12
N GLY A 36 11.27 -1.06 0.37
CA GLY A 36 10.43 -2.12 -0.18
C GLY A 36 9.26 -2.46 0.76
N GLY A 37 8.25 -3.15 0.26
CA GLY A 37 7.18 -3.65 1.13
C GLY A 37 6.45 -4.87 0.57
N THR A 38 5.92 -5.70 1.47
CA THR A 38 5.05 -6.84 1.16
C THR A 38 3.71 -6.69 1.87
N GLY A 39 2.66 -7.33 1.38
CA GLY A 39 1.36 -7.36 2.04
C GLY A 39 0.51 -8.55 1.62
N PHE A 40 -0.28 -9.10 2.55
CA PHE A 40 -1.08 -10.32 2.36
C PHE A 40 -2.57 -10.05 2.58
N CYS A 41 -3.45 -10.74 1.85
CA CYS A 41 -4.91 -10.57 1.97
C CYS A 41 -5.30 -9.09 1.80
N GLY A 42 -6.07 -8.50 2.72
CA GLY A 42 -6.39 -7.07 2.71
C GLY A 42 -5.14 -6.17 2.68
N GLY A 43 -4.02 -6.63 3.25
CA GLY A 43 -2.73 -5.96 3.16
C GLY A 43 -2.11 -5.99 1.76
N GLY A 44 -2.40 -7.00 0.93
CA GLY A 44 -1.99 -7.04 -0.47
C GLY A 44 -2.67 -5.95 -1.30
N ALA A 45 -3.95 -5.68 -1.04
CA ALA A 45 -4.66 -4.54 -1.65
C ALA A 45 -4.07 -3.21 -1.17
N LEU A 46 -3.87 -3.04 0.14
CA LEU A 46 -3.22 -1.84 0.70
C LEU A 46 -1.82 -1.62 0.14
N ARG A 47 -1.05 -2.68 -0.10
CA ARG A 47 0.28 -2.60 -0.70
C ARG A 47 0.23 -1.95 -2.09
N LEU A 48 -0.77 -2.27 -2.90
CA LEU A 48 -1.00 -1.62 -4.19
C LEU A 48 -1.42 -0.16 -4.02
N HIS A 49 -2.40 0.13 -3.15
CA HIS A 49 -2.84 1.50 -2.87
C HIS A 49 -1.71 2.40 -2.37
N PHE A 50 -0.89 1.93 -1.43
CA PHE A 50 0.21 2.71 -0.87
C PHE A 50 1.31 2.96 -1.90
N THR A 51 1.63 1.94 -2.71
CA THR A 51 2.65 2.06 -3.76
C THR A 51 2.27 3.07 -4.83
N ALA A 52 0.97 3.25 -5.11
CA ALA A 52 0.48 4.25 -6.05
C ALA A 52 0.60 5.71 -5.54
N GLU A 53 0.67 5.92 -4.22
CA GLU A 53 0.58 7.26 -3.60
C GLU A 53 1.88 7.70 -2.92
N TYR A 54 2.81 6.77 -2.63
CA TYR A 54 4.08 7.06 -1.98
C TYR A 54 5.26 6.81 -2.94
N PRO A 55 5.82 7.88 -3.56
CA PRO A 55 6.90 7.78 -4.55
C PRO A 55 8.20 7.16 -4.00
N GLY A 56 8.39 7.14 -2.69
CA GLY A 56 9.59 6.58 -2.07
C GLY A 56 9.64 5.04 -2.04
N VAL A 57 8.60 4.34 -2.50
CA VAL A 57 8.64 2.88 -2.66
C VAL A 57 9.48 2.53 -3.88
N THR A 58 10.36 1.53 -3.73
CA THR A 58 11.23 1.04 -4.82
C THR A 58 10.85 -0.38 -5.29
N ALA A 59 10.18 -1.15 -4.44
CA ALA A 59 9.64 -2.47 -4.78
C ALA A 59 8.41 -2.79 -3.92
N ALA A 60 7.42 -3.46 -4.50
CA ALA A 60 6.21 -3.86 -3.79
C ALA A 60 5.82 -5.30 -4.14
N VAL A 61 5.48 -6.11 -3.14
CA VAL A 61 5.07 -7.51 -3.31
C VAL A 61 3.68 -7.73 -2.70
N PRO A 62 2.60 -7.59 -3.48
CA PRO A 62 1.24 -7.84 -3.03
C PRO A 62 0.86 -9.32 -3.19
N TRP A 63 0.33 -9.94 -2.13
CA TRP A 63 -0.10 -11.33 -2.12
C TRP A 63 -1.62 -11.44 -1.95
N TYR A 64 -2.28 -12.03 -2.95
CA TYR A 64 -3.72 -12.36 -2.98
C TYR A 64 -4.64 -11.28 -2.39
N GLY A 65 -4.33 -10.03 -2.70
CA GLY A 65 -5.14 -8.89 -2.28
C GLY A 65 -6.41 -8.73 -3.10
N HIS A 66 -7.48 -8.31 -2.45
CA HIS A 66 -8.74 -8.02 -3.12
C HIS A 66 -8.59 -6.75 -3.97
N VAL A 67 -8.26 -6.89 -5.25
CA VAL A 67 -7.93 -5.77 -6.16
C VAL A 67 -9.09 -4.80 -6.42
N LYS A 68 -10.34 -5.22 -6.16
CA LYS A 68 -11.55 -4.37 -6.21
C LYS A 68 -11.95 -3.78 -4.86
N ARG A 69 -11.11 -3.93 -3.82
CA ARG A 69 -11.41 -3.39 -2.50
C ARG A 69 -11.47 -1.87 -2.57
N THR A 70 -12.58 -1.32 -2.10
CA THR A 70 -12.76 0.11 -1.86
C THR A 70 -12.92 0.37 -0.36
N TYR A 71 -12.85 1.63 0.03
CA TYR A 71 -13.00 2.08 1.40
C TYR A 71 -14.04 3.18 1.46
N ALA A 72 -14.70 3.34 2.61
CA ALA A 72 -15.80 4.29 2.76
C ALA A 72 -15.39 5.74 2.47
N ASP A 73 -14.16 6.11 2.81
CA ASP A 73 -13.56 7.43 2.58
C ASP A 73 -12.93 7.60 1.19
N ALA A 74 -12.93 6.54 0.37
CA ALA A 74 -12.39 6.55 -0.98
C ALA A 74 -13.24 5.69 -1.92
N PRO A 75 -14.52 6.05 -2.13
CA PRO A 75 -15.41 5.30 -3.01
C PRO A 75 -14.86 5.29 -4.45
N GLY A 76 -14.92 4.13 -5.11
CA GLY A 76 -14.43 3.95 -6.48
C GLY A 76 -12.91 3.93 -6.64
N VAL A 77 -12.14 4.08 -5.55
CA VAL A 77 -10.69 3.93 -5.56
C VAL A 77 -10.36 2.48 -5.22
N ASP A 78 -10.04 1.69 -6.24
CA ASP A 78 -9.56 0.32 -6.13
C ASP A 78 -8.13 0.21 -6.68
N ALA A 79 -7.56 -1.00 -6.78
CA ALA A 79 -6.20 -1.16 -7.27
C ALA A 79 -6.09 -0.93 -8.79
N PHE A 80 -7.15 -1.18 -9.55
CA PHE A 80 -7.15 -0.98 -11.00
C PHE A 80 -7.18 0.50 -11.36
N SER A 81 -7.97 1.32 -10.66
CA SER A 81 -8.00 2.77 -10.90
C SER A 81 -6.69 3.46 -10.56
N LEU A 82 -5.79 2.79 -9.83
CA LEU A 82 -4.46 3.27 -9.46
C LEU A 82 -3.32 2.69 -10.30
N VAL A 83 -3.59 1.74 -11.21
CA VAL A 83 -2.53 0.96 -11.88
C VAL A 83 -1.52 1.84 -12.63
N ASP A 84 -1.98 2.92 -13.25
CA ASP A 84 -1.12 3.82 -14.00
C ASP A 84 -0.20 4.67 -13.12
N ARG A 85 -0.51 4.77 -11.82
CA ARG A 85 0.34 5.45 -10.82
C ARG A 85 1.41 4.53 -10.23
N ILE A 86 1.27 3.21 -10.40
CA ILE A 86 2.24 2.23 -9.90
C ILE A 86 3.40 2.11 -10.91
N LYS A 87 4.56 2.66 -10.54
CA LYS A 87 5.76 2.69 -11.41
C LYS A 87 6.86 1.69 -11.03
N VAL A 88 6.66 0.91 -9.97
CA VAL A 88 7.70 0.05 -9.39
C VAL A 88 7.54 -1.42 -9.78
N PRO A 89 8.65 -2.18 -9.87
CA PRO A 89 8.61 -3.63 -10.08
C PRO A 89 7.91 -4.38 -8.93
N GLY A 90 7.35 -5.55 -9.24
CA GLY A 90 6.65 -6.44 -8.29
C GLY A 90 5.15 -6.16 -8.11
N ALA A 91 4.67 -4.96 -8.41
CA ALA A 91 3.24 -4.62 -8.39
C ALA A 91 2.55 -4.76 -9.77
N ARG A 92 3.32 -5.04 -10.83
CA ARG A 92 2.86 -5.13 -12.23
C ARG A 92 2.31 -6.51 -12.64
N ALA A 93 2.25 -7.48 -11.73
CA ALA A 93 1.80 -8.85 -11.98
C ALA A 93 0.27 -9.00 -12.22
N LEU A 94 -0.43 -7.90 -12.52
CA LEU A 94 -1.88 -7.84 -12.71
C LEU A 94 -2.28 -7.52 -14.17
N ARG A 95 -1.33 -7.59 -15.12
CA ARG A 95 -1.59 -7.54 -16.56
C ARG A 95 -1.24 -8.87 -17.20
#